data_AF-A0A521ZSI4-F1
#
_entry.id   AF-A0A521ZSI4-F1
#
_cell.length_a   1.000
_cell.length_b   1.000
_cell.length_c   1.000
_cell.angle_alpha   90.00
_cell.angle_beta   90.00
_cell.angle_gamma   90.00
#
_symmetry.space_group_name_H-M   'P 1'
#
loop_
_entity.id
_entity.type
_entity.pdbx_description
1 polymer ?
#
loop_
_entity_poly.entity_id
_entity_poly.type
_entity_poly.pdbx_seq_one_letter_code
_entity_poly.pdbx_strand_id
1 'polypeptide(L)'
;MSAQLQAQTGALAESVSLLDDIVAKSKVAKTDTEHARAKDIIGELVKEVLDGTVVVSDNLSANIDARIAEIDQLISDQLSEVMHGAEFQKLESSWTGLQYLCKQTSTGEQMKIKVLNTTKKELVK
;
A
#
# COMPACT_ATOMS: atom_id res chain seq x y z
N MET A 1 -22.87 11.85 51.52
CA MET A 1 -21.76 12.61 50.89
C MET A 1 -21.16 11.74 49.80
N SER A 2 -21.73 11.79 48.61
CA SER A 2 -21.25 11.07 47.42
C SER A 2 -20.58 12.09 46.51
N ALA A 3 -19.25 12.18 46.57
CA ALA A 3 -18.47 13.04 45.70
C ALA A 3 -18.48 12.45 44.28
N GLN A 4 -19.04 13.22 43.35
CA GLN A 4 -19.09 12.93 41.92
C GLN A 4 -17.68 12.83 41.33
N LEU A 5 -17.42 11.72 40.65
CA LEU A 5 -16.39 11.59 39.62
C LEU A 5 -16.75 12.52 38.45
N GLN A 6 -15.97 13.58 38.29
CA GLN A 6 -16.10 14.53 37.19
C GLN A 6 -15.37 13.95 35.97
N ALA A 7 -16.14 13.71 34.90
CA ALA A 7 -15.69 13.10 33.67
C ALA A 7 -14.71 14.00 32.89
N GLN A 8 -13.55 13.45 32.58
CA GLN A 8 -12.57 13.98 31.65
C GLN A 8 -12.94 13.50 30.23
N THR A 9 -13.95 14.12 29.61
CA THR A 9 -14.42 13.80 28.24
C THR A 9 -14.35 14.99 27.26
N GLY A 10 -13.83 16.15 27.68
CA GLY A 10 -13.84 17.38 26.88
C GLY A 10 -12.80 17.48 25.76
N ALA A 11 -11.68 16.75 25.83
CA ALA A 11 -10.55 16.96 24.90
C ALA A 11 -10.69 16.28 23.53
N LEU A 12 -11.59 15.30 23.39
CA LEU A 12 -11.77 14.54 22.14
C LEU A 12 -12.82 15.14 21.19
N ALA A 13 -13.68 16.05 21.68
CA ALA A 13 -14.76 16.64 20.87
C ALA A 13 -14.32 17.90 20.09
N GLU A 14 -13.38 18.70 20.63
CA GLU A 14 -12.88 19.91 19.96
C GLU A 14 -11.97 19.58 18.76
N SER A 15 -11.17 18.51 18.83
CA SER A 15 -10.26 18.12 17.74
C SER A 15 -10.99 17.71 16.47
N VAL A 16 -12.14 17.04 16.61
CA VAL A 16 -12.97 16.63 15.45
C VAL A 16 -13.54 17.85 14.72
N SER A 17 -13.96 18.88 15.46
CA SER A 17 -14.49 20.13 14.90
C SER A 17 -13.41 20.96 14.18
N LEU A 18 -12.18 20.98 14.70
CA LEU A 18 -11.05 21.68 14.07
C LEU A 18 -10.60 21.01 12.77
N LEU A 19 -10.60 19.68 12.73
CA LEU A 19 -10.30 18.92 11.50
C LEU A 19 -11.35 19.19 10.42
N ASP A 20 -12.63 19.23 10.79
CA ASP A 20 -13.71 19.56 9.85
C ASP A 20 -13.56 20.99 9.29
N ASP A 21 -13.19 21.95 10.13
CA ASP A 21 -12.91 23.33 9.71
C ASP A 21 -11.68 23.45 8.79
N ILE A 22 -10.63 22.67 9.01
CA ILE A 22 -9.42 22.65 8.18
C ILE A 22 -9.73 22.04 6.82
N VAL A 23 -10.45 20.91 6.79
CA VAL A 23 -10.84 20.24 5.55
C VAL A 23 -11.76 21.15 4.73
N ALA A 24 -12.71 21.85 5.34
CA ALA A 24 -13.60 22.81 4.66
C ALA A 24 -12.86 24.03 4.09
N LYS A 25 -11.81 24.50 4.77
CA LYS A 25 -10.95 25.61 4.29
C LYS A 25 -9.96 25.17 3.22
N SER A 26 -9.54 23.90 3.26
CA SER A 26 -8.71 23.30 2.22
C SER A 26 -9.57 23.10 0.96
N LYS A 27 -9.18 23.67 -0.17
CA LYS A 27 -9.90 23.51 -1.46
C LYS A 27 -9.78 22.09 -2.05
N VAL A 28 -9.59 21.08 -1.20
CA VAL A 28 -9.12 19.74 -1.54
C VAL A 28 -10.27 18.80 -1.93
N ALA A 29 -11.49 19.07 -1.48
CA ALA A 29 -12.64 18.21 -1.75
C ALA A 29 -13.80 18.99 -2.39
N LYS A 30 -14.33 18.44 -3.50
CA LYS A 30 -15.52 18.97 -4.19
C LYS A 30 -16.75 18.12 -3.91
N THR A 31 -16.57 16.95 -3.31
CA THR A 31 -17.62 15.97 -3.00
C THR A 31 -17.49 15.46 -1.56
N ASP A 32 -18.61 15.04 -0.96
CA ASP A 32 -18.63 14.58 0.45
C ASP A 32 -17.74 13.35 0.70
N THR A 33 -17.53 12.51 -0.32
CA THR A 33 -16.64 11.35 -0.26
C THR A 33 -15.16 11.74 -0.25
N GLU A 34 -14.78 12.77 -1.01
CA GLU A 34 -13.43 13.34 -0.96
C GLU A 34 -13.18 14.05 0.38
N HIS A 35 -14.19 14.69 0.96
CA HIS A 35 -14.11 15.32 2.27
C HIS A 35 -13.83 14.30 3.38
N ALA A 36 -14.58 13.19 3.40
CA ALA A 36 -14.35 12.10 4.36
C ALA A 36 -12.93 11.52 4.22
N ARG A 37 -12.48 11.27 2.98
CA ARG A 37 -11.14 10.76 2.72
C ARG A 37 -10.02 11.72 3.14
N ALA A 38 -10.21 13.01 2.88
CA ALA A 38 -9.25 14.04 3.28
C ALA A 38 -9.15 14.15 4.81
N LYS A 39 -10.29 14.05 5.51
CA LYS A 39 -10.34 14.04 6.98
C LYS A 39 -9.56 12.86 7.56
N ASP A 40 -9.74 11.67 6.99
CA ASP A 40 -9.02 10.47 7.44
C ASP A 40 -7.50 10.60 7.24
N ILE A 41 -7.06 11.09 6.07
CA ILE A 41 -5.64 11.29 5.75
C ILE A 41 -5.00 12.33 6.68
N ILE A 42 -5.66 13.47 6.89
CA ILE A 42 -5.15 14.52 7.78
C ILE A 42 -5.16 14.04 9.23
N GLY A 43 -6.16 13.26 9.63
CA GLY A 43 -6.24 12.65 10.96
C GLY A 43 -5.06 11.72 11.25
N GLU A 44 -4.71 10.85 10.31
CA GLU A 44 -3.55 9.95 10.46
C GLU A 44 -2.24 10.74 10.47
N LEU A 45 -2.09 11.75 9.61
CA LEU A 45 -0.91 12.61 9.60
C LEU A 45 -0.71 13.33 10.95
N VAL A 46 -1.78 13.88 11.54
CA VAL A 46 -1.70 14.54 12.85
C VAL A 46 -1.29 13.55 13.93
N LYS A 47 -1.78 12.32 13.86
CA LYS A 47 -1.41 11.26 14.79
C LYS A 47 0.07 10.88 14.66
N GLU A 48 0.59 10.72 13.45
CA GLU A 48 2.02 10.42 13.21
C GLU A 48 2.94 11.58 13.64
N VAL A 49 2.49 12.83 13.48
CA VAL A 49 3.20 14.02 13.98
C VAL A 49 3.22 14.03 15.52
N LEU A 50 2.10 13.70 16.17
CA LEU A 50 2.00 13.62 17.64
C LEU A 50 2.83 12.46 18.23
N ASP A 51 2.92 11.34 17.51
CA ASP A 51 3.76 10.19 17.86
C ASP A 51 5.27 10.48 17.63
N GLY A 52 5.63 11.69 17.16
CA GLY A 52 7.01 12.14 16.99
C GLY A 52 7.71 11.55 15.77
N THR A 53 6.95 10.91 14.87
CA THR A 53 7.47 10.25 13.67
C THR A 53 7.72 11.24 12.53
N VAL A 54 7.07 12.41 12.55
CA VAL A 54 7.24 13.49 11.57
C VAL A 54 7.66 14.78 12.27
N VAL A 55 8.87 15.25 11.97
CA VAL A 55 9.32 16.59 12.40
C VAL A 55 8.61 17.63 11.55
N VAL A 56 7.83 18.52 12.16
CA VAL A 56 7.23 19.65 11.44
C VAL A 56 8.35 20.64 11.11
N SER A 57 8.92 20.54 9.90
CA SER A 57 9.84 21.51 9.34
C SER A 57 9.13 22.36 8.28
N ASP A 58 9.76 23.46 7.85
CA ASP A 58 9.22 24.36 6.81
C ASP A 58 8.89 23.64 5.48
N ASN A 59 9.37 22.40 5.29
CA ASN A 59 9.10 21.56 4.12
C ASN A 59 8.47 20.21 4.51
N LEU A 60 7.25 20.25 5.04
CA LEU A 60 6.45 19.04 5.30
C LEU A 60 6.40 18.09 4.10
N SER A 61 6.29 18.62 2.88
CA SER A 61 6.30 17.82 1.65
C SER A 61 7.59 17.00 1.50
N ALA A 62 8.75 17.58 1.78
CA ALA A 62 10.03 16.86 1.69
C ALA A 62 10.15 15.75 2.75
N ASN A 63 9.57 15.95 3.94
CA ASN A 63 9.53 14.90 4.97
C ASN A 63 8.58 13.76 4.57
N ILE A 64 7.43 14.09 3.98
CA ILE A 64 6.50 13.07 3.44
C ILE A 64 7.19 12.27 2.34
N ASP A 65 7.88 12.92 1.40
CA ASP A 65 8.61 12.24 0.34
C ASP A 65 9.72 11.33 0.90
N ALA A 66 10.45 11.77 1.93
CA ALA A 66 11.43 10.94 2.62
C ALA A 66 10.80 9.70 3.28
N ARG A 67 9.64 9.88 3.94
CA ARG A 67 8.91 8.76 4.56
C ARG A 67 8.35 7.79 3.52
N ILE A 68 7.87 8.28 2.38
CA ILE A 68 7.45 7.43 1.25
C ILE A 68 8.64 6.61 0.76
N ALA A 69 9.81 7.23 0.58
CA ALA A 69 11.02 6.52 0.16
C ALA A 69 11.46 5.44 1.16
N GLU A 70 11.35 5.70 2.47
CA GLU A 70 11.60 4.68 3.50
C GLU A 70 10.65 3.50 3.40
N ILE A 71 9.34 3.75 3.20
CA ILE A 71 8.34 2.70 3.02
C ILE A 71 8.60 1.91 1.74
N ASP A 72 8.88 2.60 0.63
CA ASP A 72 9.18 1.98 -0.66
C ASP A 72 10.43 1.10 -0.57
N GLN A 73 11.44 1.51 0.18
CA GLN A 73 12.63 0.69 0.42
C GLN A 73 12.28 -0.59 1.18
N LEU A 74 11.50 -0.49 2.26
CA LEU A 74 11.06 -1.66 3.04
C LEU A 74 10.24 -2.64 2.20
N ILE A 75 9.31 -2.13 1.41
CA ILE A 75 8.49 -2.94 0.51
C ILE A 75 9.36 -3.56 -0.59
N SER A 76 10.30 -2.80 -1.16
CA SER A 76 11.21 -3.28 -2.20
C SER A 76 12.12 -4.39 -1.70
N ASP A 77 12.65 -4.26 -0.48
CA ASP A 77 13.49 -5.29 0.14
C ASP A 77 12.68 -6.57 0.38
N GLN A 78 11.47 -6.45 0.94
CA GLN A 78 10.62 -7.61 1.17
C GLN A 78 10.19 -8.29 -0.15
N LEU A 79 9.83 -7.50 -1.15
CA LEU A 79 9.48 -8.02 -2.46
C LEU A 79 10.68 -8.69 -3.13
N SER A 80 11.88 -8.11 -2.97
CA SER A 80 13.10 -8.69 -3.52
C SER A 80 13.38 -10.06 -2.92
N GLU A 81 13.24 -10.24 -1.62
CA GLU A 81 13.38 -11.55 -0.97
C GLU A 81 12.40 -12.59 -1.53
N VAL A 82 11.13 -12.20 -1.75
CA VAL A 82 10.12 -13.11 -2.32
C VAL A 82 10.44 -13.47 -3.77
N MET A 83 10.76 -12.47 -4.60
CA MET A 83 11.03 -12.65 -6.03
C MET A 83 12.33 -13.43 -6.29
N HIS A 84 13.32 -13.30 -5.41
CA HIS A 84 14.60 -14.02 -5.52
C HIS A 84 14.60 -15.40 -4.85
N GLY A 85 13.48 -15.81 -4.25
CA GLY A 85 13.33 -17.16 -3.70
C GLY A 85 13.45 -18.23 -4.79
N ALA A 86 14.28 -19.25 -4.55
CA ALA A 86 14.58 -20.30 -5.53
C ALA A 86 13.33 -21.08 -6.00
N GLU A 87 12.35 -21.28 -5.12
CA GLU A 87 11.09 -21.94 -5.48
C GLU A 87 10.25 -21.07 -6.43
N PHE A 88 10.16 -19.77 -6.14
CA PHE A 88 9.44 -18.82 -6.98
C PHE A 88 10.10 -18.66 -8.34
N GLN A 89 11.42 -18.42 -8.39
CA GLN A 89 12.16 -18.28 -9.64
C GLN A 89 12.08 -19.52 -10.54
N LYS A 90 12.07 -20.72 -9.96
CA LYS A 90 11.90 -21.96 -10.73
C LYS A 90 10.52 -22.03 -11.41
N LEU A 91 9.48 -21.60 -10.69
CA LEU A 91 8.13 -21.55 -11.25
C LEU A 91 8.03 -20.42 -12.29
N GLU A 92 8.49 -19.22 -11.94
CA GLU A 92 8.46 -18.03 -12.78
C GLU A 92 9.19 -18.24 -14.11
N SER A 93 10.40 -18.79 -14.08
CA SER A 93 11.17 -19.09 -15.30
C SER A 93 10.42 -20.04 -16.24
N SER A 94 9.73 -21.04 -15.70
CA SER A 94 8.93 -21.99 -16.49
C SER A 94 7.72 -21.30 -17.15
N TRP A 95 7.01 -20.45 -16.39
CA TRP A 95 5.83 -19.73 -16.89
C TRP A 95 6.18 -18.57 -17.82
N THR A 96 7.23 -17.81 -17.54
CA THR A 96 7.71 -16.74 -18.40
C THR A 96 8.22 -17.30 -19.73
N GLY A 97 8.89 -18.45 -19.70
CA GLY A 97 9.27 -19.20 -20.91
C GLY A 97 8.07 -19.66 -21.73
N LEU A 98 7.04 -20.23 -21.07
CA LEU A 98 5.79 -20.61 -21.75
C LEU A 98 5.07 -19.38 -22.33
N GLN A 99 5.00 -18.29 -21.58
CA GLN A 99 4.39 -17.04 -22.04
C GLN A 99 5.14 -16.46 -23.25
N TYR A 100 6.47 -16.54 -23.25
CA TYR A 100 7.28 -16.17 -24.40
C TYR A 100 6.95 -17.04 -25.62
N LEU A 101 6.85 -18.36 -25.46
CA LEU A 101 6.47 -19.29 -26.53
C LEU A 101 5.10 -18.94 -27.12
N CYS A 102 4.10 -18.68 -26.26
CA CYS A 102 2.76 -18.31 -26.69
C CYS A 102 2.75 -16.96 -27.43
N LYS A 103 3.52 -15.97 -26.97
CA LYS A 103 3.58 -14.64 -27.58
C LYS A 103 4.32 -14.62 -28.93
N GLN A 104 5.36 -15.45 -29.07
CA GLN A 104 6.20 -15.48 -30.27
C GLN A 104 5.75 -16.51 -31.32
N THR A 105 4.76 -17.33 -31.00
CA THR A 105 4.20 -18.30 -31.94
C THR A 105 2.88 -17.78 -32.49
N SER A 106 2.80 -17.59 -33.81
CA SER A 106 1.52 -17.31 -34.49
C SER A 106 0.67 -18.57 -34.51
N THR A 107 -0.13 -18.77 -33.46
CA THR A 107 -1.12 -19.87 -33.41
C THR A 107 -2.31 -19.55 -34.29
N GLY A 108 -2.73 -20.51 -35.11
CA GLY A 108 -3.90 -20.43 -36.00
C GLY A 108 -4.56 -21.81 -36.11
N GLU A 109 -5.51 -22.02 -37.03
CA GLU A 109 -6.24 -23.30 -37.13
C GLU A 109 -5.32 -24.53 -37.25
N GLN A 110 -4.20 -24.37 -37.96
CA GLN A 110 -3.21 -25.43 -38.23
C GLN A 110 -2.14 -25.59 -37.13
N MET A 111 -2.05 -24.65 -36.16
CA MET A 111 -0.97 -24.62 -35.16
C MET A 111 -1.53 -24.46 -33.75
N LYS A 112 -1.32 -25.48 -32.91
CA LYS A 112 -1.83 -25.55 -31.54
C LYS A 112 -0.71 -25.87 -30.56
N ILE A 113 -0.64 -25.12 -29.46
CA ILE A 113 0.26 -25.40 -28.34
C ILE A 113 -0.52 -26.22 -27.31
N LYS A 114 -0.01 -27.41 -26.95
CA LYS A 114 -0.55 -28.24 -25.87
C LYS A 114 0.47 -28.34 -24.75
N VAL A 115 0.05 -28.01 -23.54
CA VAL A 115 0.92 -28.00 -22.36
C VAL A 115 0.61 -29.21 -21.48
N LEU A 116 1.66 -29.93 -21.06
CA LEU A 116 1.59 -30.96 -20.05
C LEU A 116 2.39 -30.50 -18.83
N ASN A 117 1.72 -30.32 -17.69
CA ASN A 117 2.38 -30.00 -16.44
C ASN A 117 2.82 -31.30 -15.74
N THR A 118 4.12 -31.54 -15.66
CA THR A 118 4.70 -32.70 -14.96
C THR A 118 6.12 -32.38 -14.51
N THR A 119 6.58 -33.05 -13.45
CA THR A 119 7.96 -32.91 -12.98
C THR A 119 8.91 -33.83 -13.75
N LYS A 120 10.20 -33.47 -13.84
CA LYS A 120 11.21 -34.33 -14.50
C LYS A 120 11.29 -35.75 -13.89
N LYS A 121 10.97 -35.90 -12.61
CA LYS A 121 10.97 -37.20 -11.92
C LYS A 121 9.77 -38.07 -12.32
N GLU A 122 8.62 -37.47 -12.58
CA GLU A 122 7.41 -38.16 -13.05
C GLU A 122 7.56 -38.62 -14.50
N LEU A 123 8.24 -37.85 -15.35
CA LEU A 123 8.41 -38.17 -16.76
C LEU A 123 9.36 -39.35 -17.03
N VAL A 124 10.32 -39.59 -16.13
CA VAL A 124 11.38 -40.61 -16.30
C VAL A 124 11.03 -41.93 -15.58
N LYS A 125 9.97 -41.94 -14.77
CA LYS A 125 9.51 -43.13 -14.05
C LYS A 125 8.59 -43.97 -14.91
#